data_AF-A0A3M6VRI0-F1
#
_entry.id   AF-A0A3M6VRI0-F1
#
_cell.length_a   1.000
_cell.length_b   1.000
_cell.length_c   1.000
_cell.angle_alpha   90.00
_cell.angle_beta   90.00
_cell.angle_gamma   90.00
#
_symmetry.space_group_name_H-M   'P 1'
#
loop_
_entity.id
_entity.type
_entity.pdbx_description
1 polymer ?
#
loop_
_entity_poly.entity_id
_entity_poly.type
_entity_poly.pdbx_seq_one_letter_code
_entity_poly.pdbx_strand_id
1 'polypeptide(L)'
;MGKSRVVCDYCNKSFEDSHEARQRHNRGRNHKANVKLWYDSFTDHERHASAATSVNFDQTLRTIDQGTPAWAPVNLSSAKLDQGPTQNLPPSMLPAPPGAFYYCRSDWG
;
A
#
# COMPACT_ATOMS: atom_id res chain seq x y z
N MET A 1 7.91 41.00 13.93
CA MET A 1 8.10 39.53 14.02
C MET A 1 7.11 38.87 13.08
N GLY A 2 7.59 38.15 12.06
CA GLY A 2 6.72 37.48 11.09
C GLY A 2 6.19 36.16 11.65
N LYS A 3 4.88 35.96 11.59
CA LYS A 3 4.24 34.69 11.93
C LYS A 3 4.72 33.57 10.99
N SER A 4 5.12 32.42 11.56
CA SER A 4 5.46 31.22 10.79
C SER A 4 4.25 30.80 9.97
N ARG A 5 4.50 30.32 8.74
CA ARG A 5 3.47 29.84 7.82
C ARG A 5 3.77 28.39 7.47
N VAL A 6 2.75 27.54 7.54
CA VAL A 6 2.81 26.14 7.11
C VAL A 6 2.08 25.99 5.79
N VAL A 7 2.64 25.19 4.89
CA VAL A 7 2.05 24.82 3.61
C VAL A 7 1.41 23.43 3.74
N CYS A 8 0.19 23.26 3.26
CA CYS A 8 -0.41 21.93 3.12
C CYS A 8 -0.08 21.35 1.75
N ASP A 9 0.46 20.13 1.72
CA ASP A 9 0.87 19.44 0.49
C ASP A 9 -0.30 19.10 -0.44
N TYR A 10 -1.48 18.78 0.12
CA TYR A 10 -2.68 18.45 -0.66
C TYR A 10 -3.36 19.68 -1.26
N CYS A 11 -3.18 20.86 -0.66
CA CYS A 11 -3.90 22.07 -1.06
C CYS A 11 -3.01 23.15 -1.66
N ASN A 12 -1.68 23.02 -1.54
CA ASN A 12 -0.66 24.02 -1.92
C ASN A 12 -0.99 25.43 -1.37
N LYS A 13 -1.63 25.50 -0.21
CA LYS A 13 -2.01 26.75 0.47
C LYS A 13 -1.12 26.95 1.67
N SER A 14 -0.60 28.17 1.80
CA SER A 14 0.10 28.61 3.02
C SER A 14 -0.90 29.25 3.97
N PHE A 15 -0.83 28.86 5.24
CA PHE A 15 -1.62 29.44 6.32
C PHE A 15 -0.73 29.67 7.54
N GLU A 16 -1.24 30.44 8.50
CA GLU A 16 -0.54 30.71 9.75
C GLU A 16 -0.31 29.42 10.54
N ASP A 17 0.90 29.23 11.07
CA ASP A 17 1.26 28.05 11.86
C ASP A 17 0.66 28.10 13.26
N SER A 18 -0.66 28.04 13.31
CA SER A 18 -1.45 27.88 14.51
C SER A 18 -2.16 26.55 14.45
N HIS A 19 -2.18 25.83 15.58
CA HIS A 19 -2.89 24.57 15.70
C HIS A 19 -4.37 24.71 15.31
N GLU A 20 -5.01 25.83 15.65
CA GLU A 20 -6.40 26.08 15.31
C GLU A 20 -6.60 26.31 13.80
N ALA A 21 -5.70 27.06 13.16
CA ALA A 21 -5.71 27.26 11.71
C ALA A 21 -5.53 25.93 10.96
N ARG A 22 -4.63 25.07 11.44
CA ARG A 22 -4.39 23.73 10.90
C ARG A 22 -5.61 22.82 11.05
N GLN A 23 -6.25 22.80 12.22
CA GLN A 23 -7.49 22.03 12.41
C GLN A 23 -8.62 22.51 11.50
N ARG A 24 -8.82 23.83 11.39
CA ARG A 24 -9.85 24.41 10.54
C ARG A 24 -9.61 24.07 9.07
N HIS A 25 -8.35 24.11 8.63
CA HIS A 25 -7.96 23.70 7.30
C HIS A 25 -8.27 22.21 7.03
N ASN A 26 -7.83 21.31 7.91
CA ASN A 26 -8.01 19.86 7.75
C ASN A 26 -9.48 19.43 7.78
N ARG A 27 -10.32 20.11 8.57
CA ARG A 27 -11.77 19.86 8.61
C ARG A 27 -12.50 20.42 7.38
N GLY A 28 -11.85 21.30 6.61
CA GLY A 28 -12.42 21.94 5.43
C GLY A 28 -12.75 20.95 4.31
N ARG A 29 -13.83 21.23 3.59
CA ARG A 29 -14.31 20.39 2.48
C ARG A 29 -13.25 20.25 1.36
N ASN A 30 -12.55 21.34 1.04
CA ASN A 30 -11.53 21.34 -0.01
C ASN A 30 -10.35 20.41 0.34
N HIS A 31 -9.88 20.44 1.58
CA HIS A 31 -8.81 19.54 2.03
C HIS A 31 -9.23 18.08 1.88
N LYS A 32 -10.42 17.72 2.39
CA LYS A 32 -10.96 16.36 2.26
C LYS A 32 -11.12 15.92 0.80
N ALA A 33 -11.58 16.80 -0.07
CA ALA A 33 -11.74 16.51 -1.50
C ALA A 33 -10.38 16.27 -2.17
N ASN A 34 -9.39 17.13 -1.91
CA ASN A 34 -8.04 16.96 -2.46
C ASN A 34 -7.36 15.69 -1.96
N VAL A 35 -7.51 15.37 -0.67
CA VAL A 35 -7.03 14.12 -0.09
C VAL A 35 -7.69 12.93 -0.78
N LYS A 36 -9.01 12.97 -0.99
CA LYS A 36 -9.72 11.91 -1.72
C LYS A 36 -9.19 11.75 -3.15
N LEU A 37 -9.09 12.83 -3.91
CA LEU A 37 -8.56 12.80 -5.29
C LEU A 37 -7.14 12.24 -5.33
N TRP A 38 -6.32 12.60 -4.35
CA TRP A 38 -4.96 12.07 -4.24
C TRP A 38 -4.99 10.55 -4.05
N TYR A 39 -5.80 10.01 -3.13
CA TYR A 39 -5.94 8.57 -2.95
C TYR A 39 -6.56 7.86 -4.15
N ASP A 40 -7.60 8.45 -4.77
CA ASP A 40 -8.26 7.90 -5.96
C ASP A 40 -7.25 7.68 -7.10
N SER A 41 -6.27 8.58 -7.25
CA SER A 41 -5.22 8.45 -8.28
C SER A 41 -4.37 7.18 -8.14
N PHE A 42 -4.17 6.67 -6.92
CA PHE A 42 -3.47 5.41 -6.68
C PHE A 42 -4.38 4.21 -6.99
N THR A 43 -5.67 4.29 -6.66
CA THR A 43 -6.62 3.21 -6.97
C THR A 43 -6.82 3.05 -8.47
N ASP A 44 -6.89 4.14 -9.22
CA ASP A 44 -6.94 4.09 -10.68
C ASP A 44 -5.65 3.53 -11.27
N HIS A 45 -4.49 3.85 -10.67
CA HIS A 45 -3.22 3.23 -11.10
C HIS A 45 -3.22 1.70 -10.90
N GLU A 46 -3.76 1.19 -9.79
CA GLU A 46 -3.90 -0.27 -9.57
C GLU A 46 -4.87 -0.93 -10.55
N ARG A 47 -5.97 -0.24 -10.88
CA ARG A 47 -6.95 -0.70 -11.88
C ARG A 47 -6.38 -0.68 -13.29
N HIS A 48 -5.60 0.35 -13.64
CA HIS A 48 -4.93 0.45 -14.93
C HIS A 48 -3.77 -0.56 -15.04
N ALA A 49 -3.04 -0.83 -13.95
CA ALA A 49 -2.02 -1.87 -13.90
C ALA A 49 -2.62 -3.29 -14.06
N SER A 50 -3.79 -3.55 -13.47
CA SER A 50 -4.51 -4.83 -13.64
C SER A 50 -5.22 -4.95 -14.99
N ALA A 51 -5.67 -3.84 -15.60
CA ALA A 51 -6.23 -3.80 -16.94
C ALA A 51 -5.16 -3.95 -18.05
N ALA A 52 -3.92 -3.47 -17.84
CA ALA A 52 -2.81 -3.66 -18.77
C ALA A 52 -2.43 -5.16 -18.94
N THR A 53 -2.71 -6.01 -17.96
CA THR A 53 -2.53 -7.47 -18.06
C THR A 53 -3.64 -8.14 -18.90
N SER A 54 -4.77 -7.46 -19.12
CA SER A 54 -5.95 -8.06 -19.76
C SER A 54 -5.98 -7.94 -21.30
N VAL A 55 -5.00 -7.27 -21.92
CA VAL A 55 -4.89 -7.20 -23.40
C VAL A 55 -4.11 -8.35 -24.04
N ASN A 56 -3.73 -9.40 -23.29
CA ASN A 56 -3.09 -10.61 -23.82
C ASN A 56 -3.95 -11.88 -23.72
N PHE A 57 -5.28 -11.77 -23.70
CA PHE A 57 -6.15 -12.96 -23.65
C PHE A 57 -6.26 -13.69 -25.01
N ASP A 58 -6.04 -13.00 -26.13
CA ASP A 58 -6.22 -13.59 -27.47
C ASP A 58 -5.05 -14.50 -27.91
N GLN A 59 -3.87 -14.36 -27.29
CA GLN A 59 -2.67 -15.14 -27.65
C GLN A 59 -2.63 -16.52 -26.95
N THR A 60 -3.37 -16.70 -25.85
CA THR A 60 -3.24 -17.91 -24.98
C THR A 60 -4.12 -19.07 -25.42
N LEU A 61 -5.04 -18.88 -26.37
CA LEU A 61 -5.96 -19.95 -26.81
C LEU A 61 -5.32 -20.96 -27.79
N ARG A 62 -4.08 -20.73 -28.23
CA ARG A 62 -3.35 -21.66 -29.11
C ARG A 62 -2.34 -22.57 -28.41
N THR A 63 -2.14 -22.41 -27.10
CA THR A 63 -1.16 -23.20 -26.32
C THR A 63 -1.82 -24.25 -25.42
N ILE A 64 -3.15 -24.27 -25.32
CA ILE A 64 -3.92 -25.23 -24.50
C ILE A 64 -4.33 -26.46 -25.34
N ASP A 65 -3.39 -27.08 -26.02
CA ASP A 65 -3.55 -28.42 -26.63
C ASP A 65 -2.61 -29.45 -25.98
N GLN A 66 -2.10 -29.20 -24.78
CA GLN A 66 -1.37 -30.22 -24.02
C GLN A 66 -1.86 -30.22 -22.58
N GLY A 67 -2.69 -31.23 -22.29
CA GLY A 67 -3.56 -31.28 -21.13
C GLY A 67 -2.86 -31.37 -19.78
N THR A 68 -3.46 -30.72 -18.79
CA THR A 68 -3.33 -31.07 -17.38
C THR A 68 -4.67 -30.80 -16.69
N PRO A 69 -5.27 -31.79 -15.98
CA PRO A 69 -6.53 -31.59 -15.29
C PRO A 69 -6.34 -30.81 -13.97
N ALA A 70 -7.31 -29.94 -13.69
CA ALA A 70 -7.31 -28.88 -12.68
C ALA A 70 -7.45 -29.33 -11.20
N TRP A 71 -6.94 -30.50 -10.82
CA TRP A 71 -7.08 -30.99 -9.43
C TRP A 71 -5.78 -31.47 -8.76
N ALA A 72 -4.61 -31.29 -9.36
CA ALA A 72 -3.38 -31.67 -8.69
C ALA A 72 -3.09 -30.75 -7.48
N PRO A 73 -2.96 -31.28 -6.25
CA PRO A 73 -2.46 -30.51 -5.12
C PRO A 73 -0.96 -30.24 -5.32
N VAL A 74 -0.54 -28.98 -5.19
CA VAL A 74 0.89 -28.63 -5.16
C VAL A 74 1.54 -29.27 -3.94
N ASN A 75 2.40 -30.25 -4.19
CA ASN A 75 3.18 -30.96 -3.19
C ASN A 75 4.19 -29.98 -2.55
N LEU A 76 3.88 -29.52 -1.33
CA LEU A 76 4.82 -28.79 -0.49
C LEU A 76 5.71 -29.82 0.23
N SER A 77 6.93 -30.02 -0.27
CA SER A 77 7.97 -30.74 0.47
C SER A 77 9.36 -30.22 0.11
N SER A 78 9.92 -29.45 1.05
CA SER A 78 11.29 -29.54 1.55
C SER A 78 12.48 -29.50 0.58
N ALA A 79 13.08 -28.31 0.46
CA ALA A 79 14.52 -28.00 0.52
C ALA A 79 14.72 -26.63 -0.17
N LYS A 80 15.48 -25.65 0.30
CA LYS A 80 16.72 -25.66 1.09
C LYS A 80 16.88 -24.23 1.65
N LEU A 81 17.49 -24.12 2.83
CA LEU A 81 17.99 -22.88 3.40
C LEU A 81 18.96 -22.22 2.39
N ASP A 82 18.55 -21.13 1.76
CA ASP A 82 19.47 -20.20 1.06
C ASP A 82 18.99 -18.76 1.33
N GLN A 83 19.95 -17.89 1.59
CA GLN A 83 19.74 -16.56 2.14
C GLN A 83 19.25 -15.58 1.06
N GLY A 84 18.07 -14.97 1.28
CA GLY A 84 17.56 -13.78 0.56
C GLY A 84 16.46 -14.06 -0.50
N PRO A 85 15.51 -13.13 -0.77
CA PRO A 85 15.58 -11.68 -0.57
C PRO A 85 14.41 -11.14 0.27
N THR A 86 14.66 -10.75 1.52
CA THR A 86 13.70 -9.94 2.31
C THR A 86 13.65 -8.47 1.85
N GLN A 87 14.32 -8.11 0.76
CA GLN A 87 14.47 -6.71 0.32
C GLN A 87 13.27 -6.14 -0.46
N ASN A 88 12.24 -6.92 -0.75
CA ASN A 88 11.12 -6.45 -1.59
C ASN A 88 9.72 -6.72 -1.01
N LEU A 89 9.61 -6.98 0.29
CA LEU A 89 8.30 -7.05 0.95
C LEU A 89 7.95 -5.66 1.51
N PRO A 90 6.73 -5.15 1.28
CA PRO A 90 6.28 -3.91 1.91
C PRO A 90 6.33 -4.06 3.44
N PRO A 91 6.54 -2.96 4.19
CA PRO A 91 6.69 -3.00 5.66
C PRO A 91 5.55 -3.73 6.39
N SER A 92 4.36 -3.79 5.79
CA SER A 92 3.17 -4.49 6.28
C SER A 92 3.19 -6.02 6.13
N MET A 93 4.12 -6.56 5.35
CA MET A 93 4.25 -8.01 5.07
C MET A 93 5.54 -8.61 5.61
N LEU A 94 6.32 -7.86 6.38
CA LEU A 94 7.45 -8.42 7.10
C LEU A 94 6.92 -9.28 8.26
N PRO A 95 7.37 -10.54 8.40
CA PRO A 95 7.04 -11.31 9.58
C PRO A 95 7.54 -10.56 10.82
N ALA A 96 6.78 -10.62 11.91
CA ALA A 96 7.19 -10.02 13.16
C ALA A 96 8.59 -10.54 13.54
N PRO A 97 9.54 -9.67 13.92
CA PRO A 97 10.89 -10.11 14.26
C PRO A 97 10.83 -11.11 15.42
N PRO A 98 11.67 -12.17 15.40
CA PRO A 98 11.75 -13.12 16.50
C PRO A 98 12.16 -12.36 17.77
N GLY A 99 11.25 -12.23 18.74
CA GLY A 99 11.39 -11.30 19.86
C GLY A 99 10.17 -10.41 20.10
N ALA A 100 9.40 -10.08 19.05
CA ALA A 100 8.30 -9.12 19.13
C ALA A 100 7.19 -9.48 20.13
N PHE A 101 7.00 -10.78 20.39
CA PHE A 101 5.97 -11.29 21.29
C PHE A 101 6.48 -11.56 22.72
N TYR A 102 7.76 -11.35 23.00
CA TYR A 102 8.33 -11.54 24.35
C TYR A 102 8.08 -10.34 25.27
N TYR A 103 7.66 -9.19 24.71
CA TYR A 103 7.13 -8.10 25.51
C TYR A 103 5.66 -8.37 25.86
N CYS A 104 5.45 -9.17 26.91
CA CYS A 104 4.19 -9.14 27.65
C CYS A 104 4.06 -7.73 28.24
N ARG A 105 3.17 -6.95 27.66
CA ARG A 105 2.93 -5.53 28.01
C ARG A 105 2.11 -5.48 29.30
N SER A 106 2.77 -5.73 30.44
CA SER A 106 2.19 -5.71 31.78
C SER A 106 1.94 -4.30 32.35
N ASP A 107 1.89 -3.25 31.53
CA ASP A 107 1.85 -1.85 31.99
C ASP A 107 0.55 -1.10 31.66
N TRP A 108 -0.54 -1.82 31.35
CA TRP A 108 -1.86 -1.19 31.41
C TRP A 108 -2.52 -1.54 32.74
N GLY A 109 -2.19 -0.73 33.75
CA GLY A 109 -3.02 -0.34 34.91
C GLY A 109 -3.81 -1.43 35.62
#